data_AF-A0A2A4I4F9-F1
#
_entry.id   AF-A0A2A4I4F9-F1
#
_cell.length_a   1.000
_cell.length_b   1.000
_cell.length_c   1.000
_cell.angle_alpha   90.00
_cell.angle_beta   90.00
_cell.angle_gamma   90.00
#
_symmetry.space_group_name_H-M   'P 1'
#
loop_
_entity.id
_entity.type
_entity.pdbx_description
1 polymer ?
#
loop_
_entity_poly.entity_id
_entity_poly.type
_entity_poly.pdbx_seq_one_letter_code
_entity_poly.pdbx_strand_id
1 'polypeptide(L)'
;MNETQEMRTARHELQRLSASDPAAAANMMRHVVAFSLMFTGRRQRERQNGEPQIAAGFVLSHGNQNLCAAAARRSKTDQIYIAFDVDDARAAPLATGVFREQDGDMWCYGSCRLWAPACGGRALLVPRGDDYLGYFAFQPGHRLKLVQAPVPGDLDAGTRRADARLRHLLASDTLRNVHCEGFMHLVRNVGAAIFADTSRLAA
;
A
#
# COMPACT_ATOMS: atom_id res chain seq x y z
N MET A 1 -10.66 -24.14 -1.29
CA MET A 1 -12.09 -24.09 -1.67
C MET A 1 -12.19 -23.14 -2.86
N ASN A 2 -12.71 -23.58 -4.02
CA ASN A 2 -12.79 -22.73 -5.21
C ASN A 2 -13.97 -21.76 -5.08
N GLU A 3 -13.69 -20.46 -5.20
CA GLU A 3 -14.68 -19.38 -5.16
C GLU A 3 -15.67 -19.51 -6.34
N THR A 4 -16.98 -19.57 -6.05
CA THR A 4 -18.02 -19.60 -7.10
C THR A 4 -18.21 -18.24 -7.77
N GLN A 5 -18.83 -18.20 -8.94
CA GLN A 5 -19.11 -16.94 -9.65
C GLN A 5 -20.05 -16.01 -8.85
N GLU A 6 -20.99 -16.58 -8.11
CA GLU A 6 -21.87 -15.82 -7.20
C GLU A 6 -21.08 -15.20 -6.05
N MET A 7 -20.17 -15.96 -5.41
CA MET A 7 -19.29 -15.45 -4.36
C MET A 7 -18.40 -14.31 -4.85
N ARG A 8 -17.86 -14.42 -6.08
CA ARG A 8 -17.09 -13.33 -6.71
C ARG A 8 -17.93 -12.08 -6.89
N THR A 9 -19.15 -12.23 -7.40
CA THR A 9 -20.07 -11.12 -7.66
C THR A 9 -20.45 -10.42 -6.36
N ALA A 10 -20.86 -11.19 -5.34
CA ALA A 10 -21.18 -10.65 -4.02
C ALA A 10 -19.99 -9.92 -3.38
N ARG A 11 -18.78 -10.49 -3.46
CA ARG A 11 -17.55 -9.82 -2.97
C ARG A 11 -17.29 -8.51 -3.70
N HIS A 12 -17.48 -8.46 -5.02
CA HIS A 12 -17.32 -7.23 -5.79
C HIS A 12 -18.35 -6.16 -5.41
N GLU A 13 -19.60 -6.55 -5.17
CA GLU A 13 -20.64 -5.63 -4.71
C GLU A 13 -20.32 -5.07 -3.31
N LEU A 14 -19.87 -5.93 -2.39
CA LEU A 14 -19.40 -5.52 -1.07
C LEU A 14 -18.22 -4.55 -1.15
N GLN A 15 -17.20 -4.85 -1.97
CA GLN A 15 -16.08 -3.93 -2.19
C GLN A 15 -16.55 -2.58 -2.73
N ARG A 16 -17.51 -2.56 -3.65
CA ARG A 16 -18.06 -1.30 -4.19
C ARG A 16 -18.82 -0.51 -3.12
N LEU A 17 -19.61 -1.20 -2.30
CA LEU A 17 -20.33 -0.59 -1.19
C LEU A 17 -19.37 -0.02 -0.15
N SER A 18 -18.39 -0.80 0.31
CA SER A 18 -17.39 -0.37 1.29
C SER A 18 -16.50 0.76 0.73
N ALA A 19 -16.14 0.74 -0.57
CA ALA A 19 -15.42 1.83 -1.21
C ALA A 19 -16.24 3.13 -1.29
N SER A 20 -17.57 3.03 -1.28
CA SER A 20 -18.44 4.21 -1.27
C SER A 20 -18.62 4.83 0.13
N ASP A 21 -18.18 4.15 1.19
CA ASP A 21 -18.20 4.70 2.56
C ASP A 21 -17.13 5.80 2.69
N PRO A 22 -17.51 7.07 2.93
CA PRO A 22 -16.56 8.17 3.09
C PRO A 22 -15.56 7.94 4.23
N ALA A 23 -15.97 7.25 5.30
CA ALA A 23 -15.10 6.98 6.43
C ALA A 23 -14.02 5.94 6.08
N ALA A 24 -14.37 4.92 5.31
CA ALA A 24 -13.43 3.94 4.78
C ALA A 24 -12.40 4.61 3.86
N ALA A 25 -12.88 5.39 2.89
CA ALA A 25 -12.04 6.09 1.94
C ALA A 25 -11.09 7.10 2.62
N ALA A 26 -11.60 7.87 3.58
CA ALA A 26 -10.78 8.78 4.39
C ALA A 26 -9.71 8.00 5.18
N ASN A 27 -10.08 6.88 5.80
CA ASN A 27 -9.13 6.05 6.54
C ASN A 27 -8.00 5.52 5.65
N MET A 28 -8.34 4.97 4.49
CA MET A 28 -7.38 4.48 3.50
C MET A 28 -6.41 5.58 3.06
N MET A 29 -6.92 6.78 2.76
CA MET A 29 -6.06 7.91 2.37
C MET A 29 -5.13 8.37 3.46
N ARG A 30 -5.60 8.44 4.72
CA ARG A 30 -4.73 8.79 5.85
C ARG A 30 -3.56 7.82 5.92
N HIS A 31 -3.79 6.53 5.70
CA HIS A 31 -2.72 5.54 5.66
C HIS A 31 -1.78 5.74 4.47
N VAL A 32 -2.29 5.96 3.26
CA VAL A 32 -1.46 6.26 2.08
C VAL A 32 -0.54 7.46 2.34
N VAL A 33 -1.10 8.56 2.88
CA VAL A 33 -0.32 9.76 3.19
C VAL A 33 0.66 9.49 4.32
N ALA A 34 0.27 8.81 5.40
CA ALA A 34 1.18 8.48 6.51
C ALA A 34 2.35 7.60 6.04
N PHE A 35 2.09 6.59 5.21
CA PHE A 35 3.13 5.77 4.59
C PHE A 35 4.04 6.61 3.71
N SER A 36 3.49 7.50 2.88
CA SER A 36 4.28 8.40 2.05
C SER A 36 5.19 9.30 2.89
N LEU A 37 4.68 9.91 3.96
CA LEU A 37 5.45 10.73 4.91
C LEU A 37 6.58 9.92 5.56
N MET A 38 6.30 8.71 6.03
CA MET A 38 7.29 7.86 6.68
C MET A 38 8.37 7.40 5.70
N PHE A 39 7.98 7.08 4.47
CA PHE A 39 8.85 6.44 3.48
C PHE A 39 9.70 7.45 2.69
N THR A 40 9.12 8.60 2.33
CA THR A 40 9.81 9.66 1.59
C THR A 40 10.42 10.72 2.50
N GLY A 41 9.89 10.89 3.72
CA GLY A 41 10.26 11.97 4.65
C GLY A 41 9.71 13.34 4.26
N ARG A 42 8.92 13.46 3.19
CA ARG A 42 8.44 14.75 2.66
C ARG A 42 6.96 14.94 2.89
N ARG A 43 6.57 16.17 3.24
CA ARG A 43 5.16 16.59 3.35
C ARG A 43 4.52 16.94 2.01
N GLN A 44 5.33 17.22 0.98
CA GLN A 44 4.84 17.52 -0.36
C GLN A 44 4.15 16.29 -0.97
N ARG A 45 2.96 16.51 -1.55
CA ARG A 45 2.11 15.43 -2.07
C ARG A 45 2.47 15.01 -3.50
N GLU A 46 3.24 15.84 -4.21
CA GLU A 46 3.67 15.53 -5.56
C GLU A 46 4.71 14.42 -5.56
N ARG A 47 4.40 13.37 -6.32
CA ARG A 47 5.29 12.25 -6.55
C ARG A 47 6.45 12.70 -7.44
N GLN A 48 7.69 12.42 -7.03
CA GLN A 48 8.87 12.66 -7.86
C GLN A 48 9.18 11.44 -8.74
N ASN A 49 10.00 11.64 -9.77
CA ASN A 49 10.47 10.55 -10.62
C ASN A 49 11.17 9.46 -9.79
N GLY A 50 10.83 8.20 -10.07
CA GLY A 50 11.37 7.02 -9.38
C GLY A 50 10.64 6.65 -8.08
N GLU A 51 9.74 7.48 -7.58
CA GLU A 51 8.99 7.16 -6.36
C GLU A 51 7.98 6.04 -6.56
N PRO A 52 7.87 5.12 -5.58
CA PRO A 52 6.84 4.12 -5.63
C PRO A 52 5.46 4.78 -5.52
N GLN A 53 4.49 4.22 -6.25
CA GLN A 53 3.09 4.56 -6.06
C GLN A 53 2.58 3.88 -4.79
N ILE A 54 2.08 4.65 -3.83
CA ILE A 54 1.44 4.10 -2.63
C ILE A 54 -0.07 4.13 -2.85
N ALA A 55 -0.69 2.96 -2.80
CA ALA A 55 -2.11 2.77 -2.96
C ALA A 55 -2.68 2.04 -1.76
N ALA A 56 -3.98 2.21 -1.52
CA ALA A 56 -4.73 1.45 -0.54
C ALA A 56 -6.00 0.88 -1.18
N GLY A 57 -6.46 -0.25 -0.66
CA GLY A 57 -7.70 -0.87 -1.08
C GLY A 57 -7.95 -2.15 -0.28
N PHE A 58 -8.83 -3.01 -0.76
CA PHE A 58 -9.17 -4.25 -0.07
C PHE A 58 -8.17 -5.37 -0.33
N VAL A 59 -8.21 -6.42 0.50
CA VAL A 59 -7.44 -7.64 0.28
C VAL A 59 -7.61 -8.16 -1.16
N LEU A 60 -6.49 -8.36 -1.83
CA LEU A 60 -6.45 -8.82 -3.21
C LEU A 60 -6.54 -10.35 -3.24
N SER A 61 -7.47 -10.89 -4.02
CA SER A 61 -7.39 -12.29 -4.45
C SER A 61 -6.25 -12.45 -5.47
N HIS A 62 -5.83 -13.70 -5.73
CA HIS A 62 -4.76 -13.98 -6.71
C HIS A 62 -5.00 -13.32 -8.08
N GLY A 63 -6.24 -13.33 -8.57
CA GLY A 63 -6.62 -12.61 -9.80
C GLY A 63 -6.36 -11.11 -9.72
N ASN A 64 -6.68 -10.47 -8.60
CA ASN A 64 -6.49 -9.03 -8.41
C ASN A 64 -5.00 -8.66 -8.21
N GLN A 65 -4.19 -9.55 -7.65
CA GLN A 65 -2.73 -9.37 -7.56
C GLN A 65 -2.10 -9.24 -8.95
N ASN A 66 -2.53 -10.07 -9.91
CA ASN A 66 -2.07 -9.99 -11.30
C ASN A 66 -2.46 -8.65 -11.95
N LEU A 67 -3.60 -8.08 -11.59
CA LEU A 67 -4.03 -6.77 -12.09
C LEU A 67 -3.14 -5.65 -11.55
N CYS A 68 -2.84 -5.66 -10.24
CA CYS A 68 -1.91 -4.71 -9.64
C CYS A 68 -0.51 -4.84 -10.24
N ALA A 69 -0.03 -6.06 -10.46
CA ALA A 69 1.24 -6.33 -11.13
C ALA A 69 1.26 -5.78 -12.57
N ALA A 70 0.19 -6.01 -13.34
CA ALA A 70 0.06 -5.48 -14.70
C ALA A 70 0.02 -3.95 -14.74
N ALA A 71 -0.69 -3.32 -13.80
CA ALA A 71 -0.76 -1.88 -13.66
C ALA A 71 0.63 -1.28 -13.36
N ALA A 72 1.35 -1.84 -12.37
CA ALA A 72 2.70 -1.42 -12.00
C ALA A 72 3.70 -1.59 -13.16
N ARG A 73 3.62 -2.71 -13.90
CA ARG A 73 4.42 -2.94 -15.10
C ARG A 73 4.16 -1.88 -16.17
N ARG A 74 2.88 -1.56 -16.43
CA ARG A 74 2.49 -0.55 -17.44
C ARG A 74 2.94 0.85 -17.04
N SER A 75 2.84 1.20 -15.76
CA SER A 75 3.28 2.51 -15.26
C SER A 75 4.79 2.63 -15.11
N LYS A 76 5.55 1.52 -15.22
CA LYS A 76 7.00 1.45 -15.02
C LYS A 76 7.43 1.98 -13.63
N THR A 77 6.55 1.83 -12.64
CA THR A 77 6.78 2.28 -11.26
C THR A 77 6.49 1.15 -10.29
N ASP A 78 7.32 1.03 -9.26
CA ASP A 78 7.03 0.13 -8.15
C ASP A 78 5.78 0.59 -7.40
N GLN A 79 5.02 -0.35 -6.85
CA GLN A 79 3.78 -0.05 -6.13
C GLN A 79 3.83 -0.63 -4.73
N ILE A 80 3.50 0.19 -3.73
CA ILE A 80 3.24 -0.23 -2.35
C ILE A 80 1.72 -0.26 -2.21
N TYR A 81 1.17 -1.40 -1.79
CA TYR A 81 -0.27 -1.59 -1.64
C TYR A 81 -0.63 -1.88 -0.19
N ILE A 82 -1.50 -1.06 0.40
CA ILE A 82 -1.99 -1.19 1.76
C ILE A 82 -3.39 -1.86 1.71
N ALA A 83 -3.49 -3.07 2.24
CA ALA A 83 -4.70 -3.87 2.17
C ALA A 83 -5.55 -3.74 3.45
N PHE A 84 -6.83 -3.45 3.29
CA PHE A 84 -7.84 -3.37 4.33
C PHE A 84 -8.84 -4.51 4.22
N ASP A 85 -9.50 -4.81 5.34
CA ASP A 85 -10.66 -5.68 5.33
C ASP A 85 -11.83 -5.01 4.59
N VAL A 86 -12.59 -5.78 3.82
CA VAL A 86 -13.80 -5.29 3.17
C VAL A 86 -14.93 -5.09 4.18
N ASP A 87 -14.95 -5.93 5.22
CA ASP A 87 -15.98 -5.91 6.26
C ASP A 87 -15.73 -4.83 7.33
N ASP A 88 -14.45 -4.43 7.52
CA ASP A 88 -14.06 -3.35 8.42
C ASP A 88 -12.94 -2.47 7.83
N ALA A 89 -13.31 -1.72 6.80
CA ALA A 89 -12.41 -0.80 6.11
C ALA A 89 -12.00 0.43 6.97
N ARG A 90 -12.66 0.62 8.12
CA ARG A 90 -12.40 1.72 9.07
C ARG A 90 -11.30 1.35 10.07
N ALA A 91 -11.02 0.06 10.24
CA ALA A 91 -9.95 -0.44 11.09
C ALA A 91 -8.55 -0.22 10.50
N ALA A 92 -7.55 -0.74 11.21
CA ALA A 92 -6.17 -0.76 10.74
C ALA A 92 -6.02 -1.71 9.53
N PRO A 93 -5.07 -1.44 8.63
CA PRO A 93 -4.83 -2.32 7.49
C PRO A 93 -4.37 -3.71 7.94
N LEU A 94 -4.83 -4.74 7.22
CA LEU A 94 -4.49 -6.13 7.44
C LEU A 94 -3.07 -6.45 6.98
N ALA A 95 -2.67 -5.87 5.84
CA ALA A 95 -1.38 -6.14 5.23
C ALA A 95 -0.84 -4.94 4.44
N THR A 96 0.45 -4.97 4.14
CA THR A 96 1.05 -4.11 3.13
C THR A 96 1.90 -4.97 2.23
N GLY A 97 1.87 -4.73 0.93
CA GLY A 97 2.72 -5.44 -0.02
C GLY A 97 3.45 -4.53 -0.97
N VAL A 98 4.45 -5.09 -1.66
CA VAL A 98 5.22 -4.41 -2.69
C VAL A 98 5.08 -5.18 -4.00
N PHE A 99 4.74 -4.46 -5.07
CA PHE A 99 4.84 -4.92 -6.45
C PHE A 99 6.03 -4.24 -7.10
N ARG A 100 6.96 -5.03 -7.64
CA ARG A 100 8.21 -4.52 -8.22
C ARG A 100 8.57 -5.33 -9.45
N GLU A 101 9.11 -4.65 -10.45
CA GLU A 101 9.74 -5.30 -11.59
C GLU A 101 11.17 -5.74 -11.23
N GLN A 102 11.47 -7.02 -11.42
CA GLN A 102 12.79 -7.60 -11.25
C GLN A 102 13.03 -8.63 -12.36
N ASP A 103 14.13 -8.46 -13.09
CA ASP A 103 14.54 -9.33 -14.19
C ASP A 103 13.48 -9.52 -15.29
N GLY A 104 12.65 -8.48 -15.52
CA GLY A 104 11.54 -8.48 -16.50
C GLY A 104 10.21 -9.01 -15.93
N ASP A 105 10.24 -9.61 -14.74
CA ASP A 105 9.08 -10.17 -14.08
C ASP A 105 8.55 -9.29 -12.96
N MET A 106 7.24 -9.38 -12.71
CA MET A 106 6.60 -8.68 -11.60
C MET A 106 6.58 -9.58 -10.37
N TRP A 107 7.26 -9.13 -9.33
CA TRP A 107 7.30 -9.79 -8.04
C TRP A 107 6.33 -9.13 -7.07
N CYS A 108 5.62 -9.96 -6.31
CA CYS A 108 4.67 -9.54 -5.28
C CYS A 108 5.14 -10.01 -3.91
N TYR A 109 5.47 -9.06 -3.03
CA TYR A 109 5.83 -9.31 -1.64
C TYR A 109 4.63 -8.98 -0.77
N GLY A 110 3.80 -9.98 -0.43
CA GLY A 110 2.45 -9.76 0.14
C GLY A 110 2.39 -9.36 1.62
N SER A 111 3.48 -9.49 2.37
CA SER A 111 3.50 -9.33 3.83
C SER A 111 4.64 -8.43 4.29
N CYS A 112 4.69 -7.20 3.83
CA CYS A 112 5.67 -6.20 4.26
C CYS A 112 5.25 -5.48 5.54
N ARG A 113 6.22 -5.12 6.38
CA ARG A 113 6.06 -4.26 7.57
C ARG A 113 6.96 -3.04 7.46
N LEU A 114 6.52 -1.92 8.01
CA LEU A 114 7.38 -0.75 8.14
C LEU A 114 8.42 -0.99 9.25
N TRP A 115 9.64 -0.51 9.03
CA TRP A 115 10.70 -0.47 10.02
C TRP A 115 11.26 0.95 10.10
N ALA A 116 11.41 1.50 11.30
CA ALA A 116 11.94 2.85 11.51
C ALA A 116 13.29 2.83 12.26
N PRO A 117 14.30 3.57 11.76
CA PRO A 117 15.58 3.69 12.45
C PRO A 117 15.45 4.49 13.74
N ALA A 118 16.37 4.27 14.69
CA ALA A 118 16.38 4.98 15.98
C ALA A 118 16.61 6.49 15.82
N CYS A 119 17.32 6.92 14.77
CA CYS A 119 17.61 8.33 14.49
C CYS A 119 16.41 9.12 13.91
N GLY A 120 15.23 8.51 13.77
CA GLY A 120 14.05 9.18 13.24
C GLY A 120 14.04 9.39 11.72
N GLY A 121 15.01 8.80 11.00
CA GLY A 121 15.09 8.80 9.54
C GLY A 121 13.90 8.16 8.83
N ARG A 122 14.00 8.01 7.51
CA ARG A 122 12.96 7.41 6.68
C ARG A 122 12.74 5.95 7.04
N ALA A 123 11.49 5.52 7.01
CA ALA A 123 11.11 4.14 7.21
C ALA A 123 11.56 3.28 6.02
N LEU A 124 11.81 2.00 6.30
CA LEU A 124 12.07 0.94 5.34
C LEU A 124 10.86 0.01 5.28
N LEU A 125 10.69 -0.74 4.20
CA LEU A 125 9.70 -1.81 4.10
C LEU A 125 10.42 -3.15 4.18
N VAL A 126 10.03 -4.00 5.12
CA VAL A 126 10.66 -5.30 5.38
C VAL A 126 9.66 -6.39 5.03
N PRO A 127 9.90 -7.22 3.99
CA PRO A 127 9.12 -8.44 3.77
C PRO A 127 9.16 -9.35 4.99
N ARG A 128 8.01 -9.90 5.38
CA ARG A 128 7.86 -10.96 6.36
C ARG A 128 7.48 -12.25 5.63
N GLY A 129 8.13 -13.34 6.03
CA GLY A 129 7.97 -14.68 5.49
C GLY A 129 8.97 -15.60 6.18
N ASP A 130 8.96 -16.88 5.81
CA ASP A 130 9.83 -17.89 6.43
C ASP A 130 11.32 -17.58 6.21
N ASP A 131 11.65 -16.92 5.10
CA ASP A 131 12.99 -16.44 4.80
C ASP A 131 13.06 -14.91 4.88
N TYR A 132 14.00 -14.39 5.67
CA TYR A 132 14.29 -12.95 5.69
C TYR A 132 15.03 -12.54 4.42
N LEU A 133 14.32 -11.86 3.51
CA LEU A 133 14.84 -11.45 2.20
C LEU A 133 15.66 -10.14 2.22
N GLY A 134 15.64 -9.40 3.34
CA GLY A 134 16.23 -8.07 3.44
C GLY A 134 15.18 -6.97 3.60
N TYR A 135 15.44 -5.79 3.04
CA TYR A 135 14.53 -4.65 3.14
C TYR A 135 14.50 -3.81 1.87
N PHE A 136 13.38 -3.15 1.64
CA PHE A 136 13.22 -2.15 0.60
C PHE A 136 13.60 -0.76 1.13
N ALA A 137 14.53 -0.14 0.44
CA ALA A 137 14.92 1.25 0.66
C ALA A 137 14.51 2.10 -0.53
N PHE A 138 13.97 3.28 -0.23
CA PHE A 138 13.74 4.32 -1.22
C PHE A 138 14.84 5.36 -1.20
N GLN A 139 15.33 5.69 -2.38
CA GLN A 139 16.26 6.78 -2.63
C GLN A 139 15.65 7.69 -3.70
N PRO A 140 15.63 9.02 -3.51
CA PRO A 140 15.08 9.95 -4.49
C PRO A 140 15.71 9.75 -5.87
N GLY A 141 14.88 9.83 -6.92
CA GLY A 141 15.31 9.61 -8.31
C GLY A 141 15.53 8.14 -8.70
N HIS A 142 15.39 7.19 -7.77
CA HIS A 142 15.63 5.77 -8.00
C HIS A 142 14.39 4.95 -7.66
N ARG A 143 14.19 3.87 -8.43
CA ARG A 143 13.22 2.82 -8.10
C ARG A 143 13.52 2.23 -6.71
N LEU A 144 12.52 1.59 -6.12
CA LEU A 144 12.64 0.88 -4.87
C LEU A 144 13.78 -0.15 -4.99
N LYS A 145 14.74 -0.14 -4.06
CA LYS A 145 15.83 -1.11 -4.04
C LYS A 145 15.58 -2.14 -2.96
N LEU A 146 15.52 -3.42 -3.35
CA LEU A 146 15.66 -4.51 -2.38
C LEU A 146 17.14 -4.64 -1.99
N VAL A 147 17.43 -4.37 -0.73
CA VAL A 147 18.75 -4.56 -0.12
C VAL A 147 18.74 -5.91 0.59
N GLN A 148 19.49 -6.87 0.06
CA GLN A 148 19.67 -8.21 0.62
C GLN A 148 20.63 -8.16 1.81
N ALA A 149 20.22 -7.49 2.87
CA ALA A 149 20.99 -7.35 4.11
C ALA A 149 20.03 -7.22 5.30
N PRO A 150 20.50 -7.51 6.53
CA PRO A 150 19.74 -7.16 7.73
C PRO A 150 19.46 -5.65 7.76
N VAL A 151 18.32 -5.28 8.33
CA VAL A 151 18.05 -3.88 8.66
C VAL A 151 19.17 -3.33 9.55
N PRO A 152 19.49 -2.02 9.50
CA PRO A 152 20.64 -1.44 10.21
C PRO A 152 20.60 -1.48 11.75
N GLY A 153 19.64 -2.20 12.35
CA GLY A 153 19.49 -2.34 13.79
C GLY A 153 18.44 -3.40 14.10
N ASP A 154 17.98 -3.41 15.35
CA ASP A 154 17.01 -4.41 15.79
C ASP A 154 15.67 -4.34 15.02
N LEU A 155 15.24 -5.48 14.47
CA LEU A 155 14.06 -5.60 13.61
C LEU A 155 12.77 -5.27 14.37
N ASP A 156 12.61 -5.83 15.58
CA ASP A 156 11.37 -5.70 16.35
C ASP A 156 11.25 -4.32 17.00
N ALA A 157 12.35 -3.77 17.51
CA ALA A 157 12.40 -2.41 18.00
C ALA A 157 12.11 -1.41 16.88
N GLY A 158 12.63 -1.63 15.67
CA GLY A 158 12.32 -0.74 14.54
C GLY A 158 10.90 -0.89 14.01
N THR A 159 10.33 -2.10 14.05
CA THR A 159 8.90 -2.30 13.74
C THR A 159 8.03 -1.57 14.76
N ARG A 160 8.29 -1.73 16.07
CA ARG A 160 7.57 -1.03 17.13
C ARG A 160 7.66 0.49 17.01
N ARG A 161 8.83 1.03 16.68
CA ARG A 161 9.01 2.46 16.41
C ARG A 161 8.20 2.92 15.21
N ALA A 162 8.18 2.13 14.12
CA ALA A 162 7.39 2.45 12.95
C ALA A 162 5.89 2.48 13.27
N ASP A 163 5.38 1.49 14.00
CA ASP A 163 3.98 1.42 14.41
C ASP A 163 3.60 2.58 15.34
N ALA A 164 4.47 2.95 16.29
CA ALA A 164 4.26 4.12 17.15
C ALA A 164 4.22 5.43 16.34
N ARG A 165 5.15 5.60 15.39
CA ARG A 165 5.20 6.76 14.51
C ARG A 165 3.98 6.84 13.60
N LEU A 166 3.55 5.71 13.03
CA LEU A 166 2.36 5.62 12.19
C LEU A 166 1.11 6.02 12.98
N ARG A 167 0.91 5.45 14.18
CA ARG A 167 -0.21 5.81 15.06
C ARG A 167 -0.22 7.29 15.40
N HIS A 168 0.94 7.87 15.70
CA HIS A 168 1.05 9.30 15.99
C HIS A 168 0.68 10.16 14.77
N LEU A 169 1.14 9.80 13.57
CA LEU A 169 0.77 10.48 12.33
C LEU A 169 -0.74 10.41 12.07
N LEU A 170 -1.34 9.22 12.18
CA LEU A 170 -2.77 9.01 11.96
C LEU A 170 -3.65 9.76 12.98
N ALA A 171 -3.15 9.96 14.20
CA ALA A 171 -3.82 10.74 15.23
C ALA A 171 -3.66 12.26 15.07
N SER A 172 -2.70 12.72 14.25
CA SER A 172 -2.41 14.14 14.08
C SER A 172 -3.51 14.88 13.31
N ASP A 173 -3.77 16.14 13.69
CA ASP A 173 -4.76 16.98 13.00
C ASP A 173 -4.40 17.24 11.53
N THR A 174 -3.11 17.14 11.19
CA THR A 174 -2.62 17.25 9.81
C THR A 174 -3.18 16.15 8.92
N LEU A 175 -3.33 14.93 9.43
CA LEU A 175 -3.92 13.82 8.67
C LEU A 175 -5.44 13.69 8.86
N ARG A 176 -6.00 14.20 9.96
CA ARG A 176 -7.46 14.24 10.14
C ARG A 176 -8.16 15.08 9.07
N ASN A 177 -7.50 16.13 8.56
CA ASN A 177 -8.05 17.03 7.54
C ASN A 177 -7.65 16.66 6.10
N VAL A 178 -7.20 15.43 5.83
CA VAL A 178 -6.82 14.97 4.47
C VAL A 178 -8.02 14.77 3.54
N HIS A 179 -9.23 15.17 3.95
CA HIS A 179 -10.47 15.05 3.20
C HIS A 179 -10.47 15.66 1.79
N CYS A 180 -9.50 16.49 1.40
CA CYS A 180 -9.68 17.32 0.22
C CYS A 180 -8.97 16.86 -1.07
N GLU A 181 -7.93 16.03 -1.06
CA GLU A 181 -7.24 15.68 -2.33
C GLU A 181 -6.56 14.31 -2.27
N GLY A 182 -7.20 13.33 -2.91
CA GLY A 182 -6.69 11.97 -3.07
C GLY A 182 -7.41 11.25 -4.20
N PHE A 183 -6.78 10.22 -4.75
CA PHE A 183 -7.37 9.34 -5.74
C PHE A 183 -7.57 7.96 -5.13
N MET A 184 -8.80 7.44 -5.23
CA MET A 184 -9.10 6.05 -4.94
C MET A 184 -9.05 5.26 -6.25
N HIS A 185 -8.30 4.17 -6.27
CA HIS A 185 -8.24 3.27 -7.41
C HIS A 185 -9.06 2.01 -7.10
N LEU A 186 -10.18 1.83 -7.78
CA LEU A 186 -10.93 0.59 -7.79
C LEU A 186 -10.51 -0.23 -9.00
N VAL A 187 -9.78 -1.31 -8.78
CA VAL A 187 -9.36 -2.23 -9.85
C VAL A 187 -10.30 -3.43 -9.87
N ARG A 188 -10.93 -3.68 -11.02
CA ARG A 188 -11.86 -4.80 -11.21
C ARG A 188 -11.59 -5.54 -12.52
N ASN A 189 -12.04 -6.79 -12.56
CA ASN A 189 -12.06 -7.61 -13.76
C ASN A 189 -13.51 -7.86 -14.19
N VAL A 190 -13.84 -7.58 -15.45
CA VAL A 190 -15.11 -7.98 -16.07
C VAL A 190 -14.78 -8.89 -17.25
N GLY A 191 -14.89 -10.20 -17.03
CA GLY A 191 -14.51 -11.22 -18.01
C GLY A 191 -13.00 -11.29 -18.23
N ALA A 192 -12.56 -10.90 -19.43
CA ALA A 192 -11.14 -10.80 -19.79
C ALA A 192 -10.60 -9.35 -19.74
N ALA A 193 -11.47 -8.37 -19.46
CA ALA A 193 -11.13 -6.95 -19.49
C ALA A 193 -10.87 -6.39 -18.09
N ILE A 194 -9.80 -5.60 -17.98
CA ILE A 194 -9.36 -4.97 -16.73
C ILE A 194 -9.86 -3.53 -16.72
N PHE A 195 -10.55 -3.14 -15.65
CA PHE A 195 -10.99 -1.78 -15.43
C PHE A 195 -10.33 -1.24 -14.17
N ALA A 196 -9.70 -0.07 -14.29
CA ALA A 196 -9.19 0.68 -13.15
C ALA A 196 -9.97 2.00 -13.09
N ASP A 197 -10.94 2.06 -12.20
CA ASP A 197 -11.71 3.27 -11.97
C ASP A 197 -10.94 4.12 -10.95
N THR A 198 -10.56 5.32 -11.35
CA THR A 198 -9.88 6.28 -10.48
C THR A 198 -10.85 7.38 -10.12
N SER A 199 -11.33 7.39 -8.89
CA SER A 199 -12.21 8.44 -8.39
C SER A 199 -11.43 9.42 -7.52
N ARG A 200 -11.62 10.71 -7.77
CA ARG A 200 -11.18 11.74 -6.82
C ARG A 200 -12.09 11.62 -5.60
N LEU A 201 -11.49 11.58 -4.42
CA LEU A 201 -12.26 11.57 -3.18
C LEU A 201 -12.93 12.94 -3.04
N ALA A 202 -14.26 12.93 -2.96
CA ALA A 202 -15.04 14.14 -2.76
C ALA A 202 -14.74 14.71 -1.36
N ALA A 203 -14.59 16.03 -1.31
CA ALA A 203 -14.48 16.79 -0.07
C ALA A 203 -15.80 16.78 0.71
#